data_AF-A0A7S4ID79-F1
#
_entry.id   AF-A0A7S4ID79-F1
#
_cell.length_a   1.000
_cell.length_b   1.000
_cell.length_c   1.000
_cell.angle_alpha   90.00
_cell.angle_beta   90.00
_cell.angle_gamma   90.00
#
_symmetry.space_group_name_H-M   'P 1'
#
loop_
_entity.id
_entity.type
_entity.pdbx_description
1 polymer ?
#
loop_
_entity_poly.entity_id
_entity_poly.type
_entity_poly.pdbx_seq_one_letter_code
_entity_poly.pdbx_strand_id
1 'polypeptide(L)'
;MNVDNQVAKQALLHGDPRMIYPILTWMLQKMPELQKRAYLAKFLVNIDVPDHMFTDEEVVEVFQNYKDLQEEFKEVHKTSEKYKSQLISPHEIKKAIMQMEEDKGQLAQKVESLKGKLDSIENFDDMLQAAHQLRLQQDEQVKLQDRLKEQKAQLLQAEHRLNGLVATLNEKRASESGGADTTQLLQKLEREVMEMEHKVLETLPIEIQAKQRRLEELQQTLSEPTASDAEMAHMGQQQQMLMRAVNSLEERKRSQMNNPDDKLAMFRQQGNLVAKKKEQVIQRLNVVGRERIEIEAELSARAVDLDSIKGKPVLKGEDFRKYATELRSKTAQWKRMKAELAELRAEWGVLSRTEAILGSQDSQLSMSLGEAEARRGVAGFSQAQDQLEKVSQQKAEVDEVKGKTLENISQVVEEINSQIKSRKNRLAPQIKELRALRSKFQDLETDYLEKKGVYDNTKAGLESNFAKLQLEADAAEKDCAHEETHAISYQNMIAIEQVKVQRMNDERANKFSRTMPDGTTVHSYRELYAAKIKQQEALSKKLRDEQKRIKEHHAPNAKQVSMFKDLHKLLRCKVESQQRARAEANDMIAANQQDTNVFTMPETDDTPVGGEQFGEGGGF
;
A
#
# COMPACT_ATOMS: atom_id res chain seq x y z
N MET A 1 44.60 -39.47 1.29
CA MET A 1 45.72 -40.35 1.67
C MET A 1 46.96 -39.86 0.94
N ASN A 2 47.97 -39.36 1.66
CA ASN A 2 49.30 -39.16 1.08
C ASN A 2 50.05 -40.48 1.19
N VAL A 3 49.90 -41.34 0.18
CA VAL A 3 50.79 -42.49 -0.01
C VAL A 3 51.93 -42.00 -0.89
N ASP A 4 53.16 -42.38 -0.55
CA ASP A 4 54.33 -42.00 -1.32
C ASP A 4 54.23 -42.49 -2.77
N ASN A 5 54.58 -41.67 -3.75
CA ASN A 5 54.27 -41.92 -5.17
C ASN A 5 54.94 -43.21 -5.70
N GLN A 6 56.06 -43.63 -5.12
CA GLN A 6 56.70 -44.91 -5.44
C GLN A 6 55.97 -46.11 -4.81
N VAL A 7 55.55 -45.98 -3.54
CA VAL A 7 54.78 -47.01 -2.83
C VAL A 7 53.40 -47.20 -3.47
N ALA A 8 52.74 -46.11 -3.89
CA ALA A 8 51.47 -46.17 -4.60
C ALA A 8 51.59 -46.92 -5.95
N LYS A 9 52.67 -46.66 -6.72
CA LYS A 9 52.94 -47.40 -7.97
C LYS A 9 53.21 -48.88 -7.73
N GLN A 10 53.99 -49.24 -6.72
CA GLN A 10 54.24 -50.64 -6.36
C GLN A 10 52.95 -51.35 -5.90
N ALA A 11 52.13 -50.72 -5.06
CA ALA A 11 50.86 -51.28 -4.60
C ALA A 11 49.85 -51.48 -5.74
N LEU A 12 49.83 -50.59 -6.74
CA LEU A 12 49.04 -50.74 -7.97
C LEU A 12 49.56 -51.91 -8.85
N LEU A 13 50.88 -52.04 -9.02
CA LEU A 13 51.49 -53.13 -9.80
C LEU A 13 51.31 -54.50 -9.12
N HIS A 14 51.29 -54.56 -7.80
CA HIS A 14 51.05 -55.79 -7.03
C HIS A 14 49.57 -56.10 -6.75
N GLY A 15 48.64 -55.24 -7.19
CA GLY A 15 47.21 -55.52 -7.10
C GLY A 15 46.59 -55.37 -5.71
N ASP A 16 47.14 -54.54 -4.81
CA ASP A 16 46.66 -54.43 -3.42
C ASP A 16 45.19 -53.93 -3.35
N PRO A 17 44.25 -54.74 -2.82
CA PRO A 17 42.85 -54.34 -2.65
C PRO A 17 42.68 -53.05 -1.84
N ARG A 18 43.59 -52.75 -0.90
CA ARG A 18 43.56 -51.53 -0.08
C ARG A 18 43.78 -50.25 -0.89
N MET A 19 44.44 -50.34 -2.04
CA MET A 19 44.63 -49.24 -2.98
C MET A 19 43.63 -49.30 -4.14
N ILE A 20 43.33 -50.49 -4.66
CA ILE A 20 42.42 -50.66 -5.80
C ILE A 20 40.98 -50.33 -5.44
N TYR A 21 40.44 -50.79 -4.30
CA TYR A 21 39.03 -50.56 -3.96
C TYR A 21 38.69 -49.07 -3.75
N PRO A 22 39.52 -48.23 -3.09
CA PRO A 22 39.29 -46.79 -3.08
C PRO A 22 39.33 -46.14 -4.46
N ILE A 23 40.24 -46.58 -5.35
CA ILE A 23 40.34 -46.06 -6.72
C ILE A 23 39.08 -46.43 -7.52
N LEU A 24 38.65 -47.69 -7.48
CA LEU A 24 37.42 -48.14 -8.14
C LEU A 24 36.18 -47.43 -7.58
N THR A 25 36.09 -47.25 -6.26
CA THR A 25 35.00 -46.51 -5.62
C THR A 25 34.95 -45.07 -6.12
N TRP A 26 36.10 -44.39 -6.18
CA TRP A 26 36.22 -43.03 -6.71
C TRP A 26 35.85 -42.95 -8.20
N MET A 27 36.30 -43.92 -9.01
CA MET A 27 35.99 -43.97 -10.44
C MET A 27 34.50 -44.22 -10.71
N LEU A 28 33.87 -45.14 -9.98
CA LEU A 28 32.45 -45.44 -10.13
C LEU A 28 31.55 -44.29 -9.64
N GLN A 29 31.91 -43.63 -8.53
CA GLN A 29 31.20 -42.44 -8.05
C GLN A 29 31.31 -41.25 -9.02
N LYS A 30 32.41 -41.13 -9.76
CA LYS A 30 32.68 -40.02 -10.69
C LYS A 30 32.62 -40.42 -12.17
N MET A 31 31.91 -41.50 -12.50
CA MET A 31 31.87 -42.04 -13.86
C MET A 31 31.46 -41.01 -14.94
N PRO A 32 30.46 -40.12 -14.73
CA PRO A 32 30.11 -39.08 -15.72
C PRO A 32 31.22 -38.03 -15.91
N GLU A 33 31.89 -37.62 -14.84
CA GLU A 33 33.02 -36.68 -14.91
C GLU A 33 34.20 -37.30 -15.66
N LEU A 34 34.47 -38.60 -15.44
CA LEU A 34 35.55 -39.33 -16.09
C LEU A 34 35.27 -39.59 -17.57
N GLN A 35 34.03 -39.92 -17.95
CA GLN A 35 33.60 -40.02 -19.34
C GLN A 35 33.81 -38.69 -20.08
N LYS A 36 33.38 -37.57 -19.48
CA LYS A 36 33.61 -36.22 -20.01
C LYS A 36 35.10 -35.89 -20.12
N ARG A 37 35.91 -36.24 -19.12
CA ARG A 37 37.36 -36.02 -19.14
C ARG A 37 38.06 -36.83 -20.23
N ALA A 38 37.68 -38.10 -20.42
CA ALA A 38 38.21 -38.96 -21.48
C ALA A 38 37.84 -38.44 -22.88
N TYR A 39 36.60 -37.97 -23.04
CA TYR A 39 36.15 -37.33 -24.29
C TYR A 39 36.95 -36.06 -24.59
N LEU A 40 37.07 -35.14 -23.63
CA LEU A 40 37.81 -33.89 -23.80
C LEU A 40 39.31 -34.12 -24.05
N ALA A 41 39.91 -35.14 -23.42
CA ALA A 41 41.33 -35.47 -23.63
C ALA A 41 41.65 -35.82 -25.10
N LYS A 42 40.71 -36.39 -25.86
CA LYS A 42 40.91 -36.69 -27.29
C LYS A 42 41.13 -35.43 -28.15
N PHE A 43 40.59 -34.29 -27.73
CA PHE A 43 40.57 -33.04 -28.53
C PHE A 43 41.42 -31.90 -27.93
N LEU A 44 41.66 -31.93 -26.61
CA LEU A 44 42.36 -30.86 -25.88
C LEU A 44 43.79 -31.21 -25.45
N VAL A 45 44.26 -32.43 -25.70
CA VAL A 45 45.69 -32.74 -25.57
C VAL A 45 46.43 -32.06 -26.73
N ASN A 46 47.49 -31.32 -26.40
CA ASN A 46 48.33 -30.67 -27.39
C ASN A 46 49.13 -31.72 -28.17
N ILE A 47 49.33 -31.46 -29.46
CA ILE A 47 50.40 -32.10 -30.23
C ILE A 47 51.69 -31.34 -29.88
N ASP A 48 52.67 -32.04 -29.31
CA ASP A 48 53.99 -31.46 -29.01
C ASP A 48 54.80 -31.34 -30.31
N VAL A 49 54.73 -30.15 -30.93
CA VAL A 49 55.52 -29.80 -32.11
C VAL A 49 56.92 -29.32 -31.65
N PRO A 50 58.03 -29.90 -32.15
CA PRO A 50 59.37 -29.51 -31.74
C PRO A 50 59.74 -28.06 -32.10
N ASP A 51 60.45 -27.39 -31.19
CA ASP A 51 60.79 -25.95 -31.29
C ASP A 51 61.44 -25.50 -32.60
N HIS A 52 62.21 -26.38 -33.26
CA HIS A 52 62.88 -26.07 -34.54
C HIS A 52 61.91 -25.94 -35.73
N MET A 53 60.71 -26.53 -35.64
CA MET A 53 59.70 -26.44 -36.70
C MET A 53 58.96 -25.09 -36.70
N PHE A 54 58.98 -24.34 -35.59
CA PHE A 54 58.44 -22.97 -35.52
C PHE A 54 59.36 -21.91 -36.17
N THR A 55 60.44 -22.33 -36.85
CA THR A 55 61.21 -21.45 -37.74
C THR A 55 60.47 -21.15 -39.04
N ASP A 56 59.53 -22.01 -39.42
CA ASP A 56 58.71 -21.90 -40.63
C ASP A 56 57.40 -21.16 -40.32
N GLU A 57 57.12 -20.09 -41.07
CA GLU A 57 55.98 -19.19 -40.84
C GLU A 57 54.65 -19.90 -41.11
N GLU A 58 54.59 -20.82 -42.08
CA GLU A 58 53.39 -21.63 -42.36
C GLU A 58 53.05 -22.56 -41.20
N VAL A 59 54.07 -23.13 -40.54
CA VAL A 59 53.90 -24.02 -39.38
C VAL A 59 53.39 -23.25 -38.16
N VAL A 60 53.86 -22.01 -37.97
CA VAL A 60 53.37 -21.11 -36.92
C VAL A 60 51.90 -20.75 -37.15
N GLU A 61 51.51 -20.40 -38.38
CA GLU A 61 50.13 -20.07 -38.74
C GLU A 61 49.19 -21.27 -38.54
N VAL A 62 49.57 -22.46 -39.03
CA VAL A 62 48.76 -23.68 -38.85
C VAL A 62 48.63 -24.08 -37.37
N PHE A 63 49.69 -23.90 -36.57
CA PHE A 63 49.62 -24.16 -35.13
C PHE A 63 48.73 -23.15 -34.39
N GLN A 64 48.75 -21.88 -34.79
CA GLN A 64 47.85 -20.86 -34.24
C GLN A 64 46.39 -21.18 -34.60
N ASN A 65 46.09 -21.47 -35.86
CA ASN A 65 44.76 -21.91 -36.31
C ASN A 65 44.27 -23.15 -35.54
N TYR A 66 45.15 -24.12 -35.25
CA TYR A 66 44.83 -25.27 -34.40
C TYR A 66 44.50 -24.86 -32.95
N LYS A 67 45.20 -23.88 -32.37
CA LYS A 67 44.93 -23.36 -31.02
C LYS A 67 43.59 -22.63 -30.95
N ASP A 68 43.28 -21.85 -31.97
CA ASP A 68 42.03 -21.10 -32.05
C ASP A 68 40.83 -22.05 -32.19
N LEU A 69 40.95 -23.11 -33.02
CA LEU A 69 39.96 -24.20 -33.08
C LEU A 69 39.81 -24.95 -31.74
N GLN A 70 40.91 -25.18 -31.01
CA GLN A 70 40.84 -25.76 -29.66
C GLN A 70 40.14 -24.85 -28.65
N GLU A 71 40.19 -23.52 -28.81
CA GLU A 71 39.48 -22.57 -27.95
C GLU A 71 38.00 -22.46 -28.33
N GLU A 72 37.68 -22.37 -29.61
CA GLU A 72 36.30 -22.44 -30.12
C GLU A 72 35.61 -23.73 -29.63
N PHE A 73 36.26 -24.88 -29.76
CA PHE A 73 35.73 -26.15 -29.26
C PHE A 73 35.44 -26.13 -27.75
N LYS A 74 36.25 -25.45 -26.92
CA LYS A 74 35.98 -25.34 -25.48
C LYS A 74 34.71 -24.54 -25.21
N GLU A 75 34.49 -23.42 -25.90
CA GLU A 75 33.31 -22.59 -25.71
C GLU A 75 32.03 -23.23 -26.30
N VAL A 76 32.12 -23.85 -27.48
CA VAL A 76 31.01 -24.63 -28.06
C VAL A 76 30.66 -25.83 -27.17
N HIS A 77 31.66 -26.54 -26.62
CA HIS A 77 31.38 -27.63 -25.68
C HIS A 77 30.79 -27.14 -24.35
N LYS A 78 31.28 -26.03 -23.78
CA LYS A 78 30.69 -25.42 -22.56
C LYS A 78 29.25 -25.01 -22.78
N THR A 79 28.94 -24.34 -23.90
CA THR A 79 27.58 -23.88 -24.21
C THR A 79 26.65 -25.07 -24.47
N SER A 80 27.07 -26.06 -25.25
CA SER A 80 26.33 -27.31 -25.46
C SER A 80 25.99 -28.01 -24.14
N GLU A 81 26.92 -28.09 -23.19
CA GLU A 81 26.65 -28.75 -21.91
C GLU A 81 25.74 -27.92 -20.99
N LYS A 82 25.87 -26.58 -20.97
CA LYS A 82 24.92 -25.70 -20.27
C LYS A 82 23.49 -25.95 -20.76
N TYR A 83 23.27 -26.00 -22.08
CA TYR A 83 21.95 -26.32 -22.62
C TYR A 83 21.48 -27.73 -22.22
N LYS A 84 22.33 -28.75 -22.32
CA LYS A 84 21.98 -30.13 -21.89
C LYS A 84 21.61 -30.23 -20.40
N SER A 85 22.17 -29.38 -19.54
CA SER A 85 21.82 -29.34 -18.11
C SER A 85 20.54 -28.55 -17.80
N GLN A 86 20.06 -27.71 -18.72
CA GLN A 86 18.88 -26.87 -18.55
C GLN A 86 17.60 -27.47 -19.14
N LEU A 87 17.70 -28.39 -20.10
CA LEU A 87 16.52 -29.07 -20.63
C LEU A 87 15.98 -30.08 -19.62
N ILE A 88 14.73 -29.88 -19.20
CA ILE A 88 13.87 -30.96 -18.70
C ILE A 88 13.90 -32.09 -19.72
N SER A 89 14.04 -33.34 -19.25
CA SER A 89 14.19 -34.50 -20.13
C SER A 89 13.06 -34.53 -21.17
N PRO A 90 13.35 -34.44 -22.49
CA PRO A 90 12.31 -34.48 -23.52
C PRO A 90 11.49 -35.78 -23.47
N HIS A 91 12.03 -36.83 -22.85
CA HIS A 91 11.34 -38.09 -22.60
C HIS A 91 10.23 -37.96 -21.54
N GLU A 92 10.41 -37.14 -20.50
CA GLU A 92 9.38 -36.89 -19.47
C GLU A 92 8.22 -36.06 -20.05
N ILE A 93 8.54 -35.03 -20.83
CA ILE A 93 7.54 -34.24 -21.55
C ILE A 93 6.78 -35.12 -22.55
N LYS A 94 7.49 -35.96 -23.32
CA LYS A 94 6.85 -36.92 -24.24
C LYS A 94 5.96 -37.92 -23.50
N LYS A 95 6.38 -38.43 -22.34
CA LYS A 95 5.58 -39.33 -21.51
C LYS A 95 4.33 -38.64 -20.96
N ALA A 96 4.44 -37.40 -20.52
CA ALA A 96 3.30 -36.60 -20.06
C ALA A 96 2.31 -36.30 -21.21
N ILE A 97 2.80 -35.99 -22.41
CA ILE A 97 1.97 -35.83 -23.61
C ILE A 97 1.24 -37.14 -23.94
N MET A 98 1.95 -38.28 -23.99
CA MET A 98 1.35 -39.58 -24.25
C MET A 98 0.27 -39.94 -23.22
N GLN A 99 0.49 -39.64 -21.92
CA GLN A 99 -0.53 -39.83 -20.89
C GLN A 99 -1.76 -38.94 -21.12
N MET A 100 -1.57 -37.65 -21.40
CA MET A 100 -2.68 -36.73 -21.70
C MET A 100 -3.43 -37.11 -22.99
N GLU A 101 -2.74 -37.65 -23.99
CA GLU A 101 -3.34 -38.18 -25.22
C GLU A 101 -4.17 -39.45 -24.94
N GLU A 102 -3.68 -40.35 -24.07
CA GLU A 102 -4.43 -41.52 -23.62
C GLU A 102 -5.66 -41.12 -22.81
N ASP A 103 -5.51 -40.25 -21.81
CA ASP A 103 -6.59 -39.73 -20.97
C ASP A 103 -7.67 -39.04 -21.82
N LYS A 104 -7.26 -38.24 -22.83
CA LYS A 104 -8.14 -37.64 -23.82
C LYS A 104 -8.86 -38.69 -24.66
N GLY A 105 -8.18 -39.75 -25.08
CA GLY A 105 -8.77 -40.88 -25.80
C GLY A 105 -9.83 -41.61 -24.97
N GLN A 106 -9.53 -41.92 -23.71
CA GLN A 106 -10.46 -42.53 -22.75
C GLN A 106 -11.67 -41.62 -22.48
N LEU A 107 -11.46 -40.31 -22.32
CA LEU A 107 -12.53 -39.32 -22.17
C LEU A 107 -13.41 -39.24 -23.41
N ALA A 108 -12.83 -39.22 -24.61
CA ALA A 108 -13.58 -39.22 -25.87
C ALA A 108 -14.43 -40.48 -26.02
N GLN A 109 -13.88 -41.67 -25.73
CA GLN A 109 -14.64 -42.93 -25.73
C GLN A 109 -15.77 -42.94 -24.69
N LYS A 110 -15.55 -42.39 -23.50
CA LYS A 110 -16.60 -42.24 -22.47
C LYS A 110 -17.72 -41.29 -22.93
N VAL A 111 -17.36 -40.15 -23.53
CA VAL A 111 -18.34 -39.19 -24.10
C VAL A 111 -19.14 -39.85 -25.22
N GLU A 112 -18.50 -40.58 -26.13
CA GLU A 112 -19.17 -41.26 -27.24
C GLU A 112 -20.10 -42.38 -26.75
N SER A 113 -19.64 -43.18 -25.76
CA SER A 113 -20.47 -44.20 -25.11
C SER A 113 -21.66 -43.61 -24.35
N LEU A 114 -21.52 -42.40 -23.79
CA LEU A 114 -22.62 -41.69 -23.13
C LEU A 114 -23.60 -41.12 -24.17
N LYS A 115 -23.12 -40.49 -25.24
CA LYS A 115 -23.95 -40.01 -26.35
C LYS A 115 -24.79 -41.14 -26.96
N GLY A 116 -24.16 -42.26 -27.33
CA GLY A 116 -24.88 -43.41 -27.89
C GLY A 116 -25.91 -44.07 -26.95
N LYS A 117 -25.85 -43.80 -25.64
CA LYS A 117 -26.88 -44.20 -24.66
C LYS A 117 -28.01 -43.17 -24.49
N LEU A 118 -27.80 -41.94 -24.94
CA LEU A 118 -28.71 -40.80 -24.81
C LEU A 118 -29.38 -40.42 -26.15
N ASP A 119 -28.85 -40.90 -27.27
CA ASP A 119 -29.34 -40.71 -28.64
C ASP A 119 -30.81 -41.18 -28.85
N SER A 120 -31.30 -42.05 -27.96
CA SER A 120 -32.69 -42.56 -27.97
C SER A 120 -33.68 -41.68 -27.19
N ILE A 121 -33.26 -40.53 -26.65
CA ILE A 121 -34.10 -39.63 -25.86
C ILE A 121 -34.62 -38.49 -26.75
N GLU A 122 -35.95 -38.35 -26.83
CA GLU A 122 -36.58 -37.21 -27.52
C GLU A 122 -36.23 -35.88 -26.83
N ASN A 123 -35.96 -34.83 -27.62
CA ASN A 123 -35.49 -33.52 -27.17
C ASN A 123 -34.15 -33.56 -26.40
N PHE A 124 -33.27 -34.52 -26.72
CA PHE A 124 -31.96 -34.66 -26.08
C PHE A 124 -31.11 -33.38 -26.12
N ASP A 125 -31.00 -32.69 -27.27
CA ASP A 125 -30.16 -31.50 -27.42
C ASP A 125 -30.61 -30.34 -26.51
N ASP A 126 -31.92 -30.08 -26.43
CA ASP A 126 -32.49 -29.06 -25.53
C ASP A 126 -32.23 -29.41 -24.05
N MET A 127 -32.41 -30.69 -23.69
CA MET A 127 -32.17 -31.15 -22.31
C MET A 127 -30.67 -31.13 -21.96
N LEU A 128 -29.79 -31.43 -22.91
CA LEU A 128 -28.34 -31.33 -22.78
C LEU A 128 -27.91 -29.87 -22.59
N GLN A 129 -28.49 -28.94 -23.37
CA GLN A 129 -28.22 -27.50 -23.25
C GLN A 129 -28.67 -26.97 -21.88
N ALA A 130 -29.88 -27.35 -21.43
CA ALA A 130 -30.38 -27.00 -20.10
C ALA A 130 -29.53 -27.59 -18.96
N ALA A 131 -29.11 -28.85 -19.06
CA ALA A 131 -28.24 -29.50 -18.08
C ALA A 131 -26.84 -28.87 -18.04
N HIS A 132 -26.29 -28.47 -19.21
CA HIS A 132 -25.02 -27.77 -19.30
C HIS A 132 -25.10 -26.36 -18.66
N GLN A 133 -26.17 -25.60 -18.93
CA GLN A 133 -26.42 -24.31 -18.27
C GLN A 133 -26.56 -24.47 -16.75
N LEU A 134 -27.34 -25.45 -16.29
CA LEU A 134 -27.50 -25.74 -14.87
C LEU A 134 -26.16 -26.08 -14.21
N ARG A 135 -25.32 -26.90 -14.86
CA ARG A 135 -24.00 -27.26 -14.36
C ARG A 135 -23.07 -26.05 -14.27
N LEU A 136 -23.04 -25.18 -15.29
CA LEU A 136 -22.27 -23.93 -15.23
C LEU A 136 -22.72 -23.03 -14.07
N GLN A 137 -24.02 -22.93 -13.83
CA GLN A 137 -24.57 -22.15 -12.72
C GLN A 137 -24.27 -22.80 -11.35
N GLN A 138 -24.24 -24.13 -11.24
CA GLN A 138 -23.80 -24.83 -10.03
C GLN A 138 -22.30 -24.63 -9.77
N ASP A 139 -21.45 -24.74 -10.79
CA ASP A 139 -20.01 -24.49 -10.68
C ASP A 139 -19.72 -23.02 -10.28
N GLU A 140 -20.51 -22.07 -10.80
CA GLU A 140 -20.46 -20.66 -10.41
C GLU A 140 -20.96 -20.44 -8.97
N GLN A 141 -22.06 -21.08 -8.57
CA GLN A 141 -22.60 -21.05 -7.21
C GLN A 141 -21.57 -21.55 -6.18
N VAL A 142 -20.87 -22.65 -6.46
CA VAL A 142 -19.81 -23.18 -5.57
C VAL A 142 -18.66 -22.18 -5.46
N LYS A 143 -18.16 -21.64 -6.58
CA LYS A 143 -17.10 -20.60 -6.58
C LYS A 143 -17.51 -19.36 -5.80
N LEU A 144 -18.75 -18.91 -5.92
CA LEU A 144 -19.29 -17.77 -5.17
C LEU A 144 -19.44 -18.08 -3.68
N GLN A 145 -19.88 -19.29 -3.32
CA GLN A 145 -19.95 -19.71 -1.92
C GLN A 145 -18.57 -19.78 -1.26
N ASP A 146 -17.55 -20.30 -1.96
CA ASP A 146 -16.20 -20.39 -1.41
C ASP A 146 -15.54 -19.01 -1.29
N ARG A 147 -15.70 -18.13 -2.29
CA ARG A 147 -15.32 -16.71 -2.17
C ARG A 147 -16.01 -16.00 -1.00
N LEU A 148 -17.30 -16.27 -0.77
CA LEU A 148 -18.05 -15.68 0.34
C LEU A 148 -17.57 -16.22 1.70
N LYS A 149 -17.21 -17.50 1.81
CA LYS A 149 -16.56 -18.06 3.01
C LYS A 149 -15.22 -17.39 3.27
N GLU A 150 -14.40 -17.26 2.23
CA GLU A 150 -13.08 -16.62 2.31
C GLU A 150 -13.17 -15.15 2.73
N GLN A 151 -14.03 -14.36 2.08
CA GLN A 151 -14.27 -12.96 2.44
C GLN A 151 -14.80 -12.80 3.86
N LYS A 152 -15.69 -13.69 4.33
CA LYS A 152 -16.13 -13.69 5.74
C LYS A 152 -15.00 -14.04 6.71
N ALA A 153 -14.12 -14.97 6.36
CA ALA A 153 -12.95 -15.30 7.18
C ALA A 153 -11.96 -14.13 7.26
N GLN A 154 -11.70 -13.45 6.13
CA GLN A 154 -10.88 -12.25 6.07
C GLN A 154 -11.49 -11.09 6.89
N LEU A 155 -12.81 -10.88 6.81
CA LEU A 155 -13.52 -9.89 7.61
C LEU A 155 -13.39 -10.17 9.11
N LEU A 156 -13.67 -11.41 9.55
CA LEU A 156 -13.53 -11.81 10.96
C LEU A 156 -12.09 -11.68 11.46
N GLN A 157 -11.09 -11.96 10.62
CA GLN A 157 -9.68 -11.75 10.95
C GLN A 157 -9.34 -10.26 11.10
N ALA A 158 -9.89 -9.40 10.23
CA ALA A 158 -9.72 -7.95 10.31
C ALA A 158 -10.41 -7.34 11.54
N GLU A 159 -11.63 -7.78 11.85
CA GLU A 159 -12.36 -7.41 13.07
C GLU A 159 -11.61 -7.85 14.34
N HIS A 160 -11.08 -9.07 14.37
CA HIS A 160 -10.27 -9.54 15.50
C HIS A 160 -8.98 -8.74 15.67
N ARG A 161 -8.30 -8.39 14.56
CA ARG A 161 -7.12 -7.50 14.58
C ARG A 161 -7.46 -6.10 15.07
N LEU A 162 -8.59 -5.52 14.62
CA LEU A 162 -9.06 -4.22 15.08
C LEU A 162 -9.37 -4.24 16.57
N ASN A 163 -10.08 -5.26 17.05
CA ASN A 163 -10.39 -5.42 18.48
C ASN A 163 -9.13 -5.58 19.34
N GLY A 164 -8.10 -6.31 18.85
CA GLY A 164 -6.79 -6.38 19.50
C GLY A 164 -6.06 -5.03 19.55
N LEU A 165 -6.09 -4.26 18.46
CA LEU A 165 -5.53 -2.90 18.44
C LEU A 165 -6.27 -1.95 19.38
N VAL A 166 -7.61 -2.02 19.43
CA VAL A 166 -8.43 -1.22 20.36
C VAL A 166 -8.14 -1.60 21.81
N ALA A 167 -7.95 -2.89 22.12
CA ALA A 167 -7.58 -3.35 23.46
C ALA A 167 -6.21 -2.80 23.89
N THR A 168 -5.17 -2.95 23.07
CA THR A 168 -3.81 -2.43 23.38
C THR A 168 -3.78 -0.89 23.46
N LEU A 169 -4.61 -0.19 22.68
CA LEU A 169 -4.75 1.26 22.73
C LEU A 169 -5.43 1.71 24.04
N ASN A 170 -6.50 1.02 24.47
CA ASN A 170 -7.15 1.28 25.74
C ASN A 170 -6.25 0.96 26.94
N GLU A 171 -5.42 -0.09 26.86
CA GLU A 171 -4.43 -0.41 27.88
C GLU A 171 -3.33 0.66 27.99
N LYS A 172 -2.81 1.15 26.85
CA LYS A 172 -1.85 2.27 26.83
C LYS A 172 -2.46 3.53 27.46
N ARG A 173 -3.69 3.90 27.10
CA ARG A 173 -4.42 5.02 27.74
C ARG A 173 -4.60 4.82 29.24
N ALA A 174 -4.95 3.61 29.67
CA ALA A 174 -5.08 3.29 31.10
C ALA A 174 -3.74 3.46 31.83
N SER A 175 -2.65 2.98 31.23
CA SER A 175 -1.27 3.07 31.75
C SER A 175 -0.69 4.49 31.74
N GLU A 176 -1.12 5.36 30.82
CA GLU A 176 -0.81 6.79 30.83
C GLU A 176 -1.59 7.54 31.92
N SER A 177 -2.84 7.13 32.19
CA SER A 177 -3.71 7.79 33.17
C SER A 177 -3.46 7.38 34.63
N GLY A 178 -2.95 6.17 34.87
CA GLY A 178 -2.51 5.69 36.17
C GLY A 178 -1.02 5.96 36.36
N GLY A 179 -0.66 6.84 37.30
CA GLY A 179 0.73 7.24 37.56
C GLY A 179 1.70 6.06 37.60
N ALA A 180 2.71 6.10 36.73
CA ALA A 180 3.44 4.92 36.28
C ALA A 180 4.24 4.20 37.39
N ASP A 181 3.72 3.07 37.85
CA ASP A 181 4.54 2.02 38.47
C ASP A 181 5.00 1.03 37.39
N THR A 182 6.18 1.27 36.85
CA THR A 182 6.78 0.48 35.76
C THR A 182 6.96 -0.99 36.13
N THR A 183 7.09 -1.31 37.43
CA THR A 183 7.22 -2.69 37.91
C THR A 183 5.92 -3.47 37.79
N GLN A 184 4.77 -2.83 38.04
CA GLN A 184 3.45 -3.44 37.87
C GLN A 184 3.08 -3.63 36.39
N LEU A 185 3.55 -2.73 35.51
CA LEU A 185 3.38 -2.88 34.06
C LEU A 185 4.21 -4.07 33.54
N LEU A 186 5.48 -4.18 33.93
CA LEU A 186 6.33 -5.33 33.60
C LEU A 186 5.70 -6.65 34.09
N GLN A 187 5.24 -6.72 35.34
CA GLN A 187 4.56 -7.91 35.88
C GLN A 187 3.22 -8.25 35.20
N LYS A 188 2.58 -7.32 34.49
CA LYS A 188 1.41 -7.62 33.63
C LYS A 188 1.88 -8.20 32.31
N LEU A 189 2.81 -7.52 31.64
CA LEU A 189 3.38 -7.96 30.36
C LEU A 189 4.03 -9.35 30.46
N GLU A 190 4.77 -9.65 31.54
CA GLU A 190 5.34 -10.98 31.79
C GLU A 190 4.26 -12.07 31.90
N ARG A 191 3.13 -11.79 32.55
CA ARG A 191 2.01 -12.73 32.65
C ARG A 191 1.31 -12.92 31.30
N GLU A 192 1.13 -11.86 30.54
CA GLU A 192 0.53 -11.93 29.20
C GLU A 192 1.45 -12.68 28.22
N VAL A 193 2.76 -12.47 28.28
CA VAL A 193 3.75 -13.25 27.52
C VAL A 193 3.66 -14.72 27.91
N MET A 194 3.66 -15.07 29.20
CA MET A 194 3.51 -16.47 29.64
C MET A 194 2.18 -17.11 29.17
N GLU A 195 1.07 -16.36 29.22
CA GLU A 195 -0.21 -16.84 28.70
C GLU A 195 -0.20 -17.03 27.18
N MET A 196 0.45 -16.13 26.45
CA MET A 196 0.58 -16.20 24.99
C MET A 196 1.53 -17.33 24.56
N GLU A 197 2.64 -17.53 25.27
CA GLU A 197 3.55 -18.67 25.08
C GLU A 197 2.82 -20.00 25.31
N HIS A 198 2.07 -20.14 26.41
CA HIS A 198 1.24 -21.34 26.64
C HIS A 198 0.19 -21.53 25.52
N LYS A 199 -0.45 -20.45 25.04
CA LYS A 199 -1.42 -20.54 23.93
C LYS A 199 -0.77 -20.98 22.62
N VAL A 200 0.43 -20.46 22.30
CA VAL A 200 1.14 -20.71 21.04
C VAL A 200 1.87 -22.05 21.04
N LEU A 201 2.43 -22.48 22.18
CA LEU A 201 3.23 -23.70 22.30
C LEU A 201 2.40 -24.95 22.65
N GLU A 202 1.35 -24.79 23.47
CA GLU A 202 0.51 -25.93 23.89
C GLU A 202 -0.85 -25.97 23.18
N THR A 203 -1.71 -24.96 23.35
CA THR A 203 -3.13 -25.11 22.98
C THR A 203 -3.40 -25.00 21.48
N LEU A 204 -2.88 -23.96 20.82
CA LEU A 204 -3.11 -23.74 19.39
C LEU A 204 -2.57 -24.86 18.49
N PRO A 205 -1.36 -25.41 18.68
CA PRO A 205 -0.86 -26.51 17.86
C PRO A 205 -1.73 -27.77 17.97
N ILE A 206 -2.21 -28.10 19.18
CA ILE A 206 -3.10 -29.24 19.42
C ILE A 206 -4.46 -29.02 18.72
N GLU A 207 -5.05 -27.83 18.84
CA GLU A 207 -6.32 -27.51 18.18
C GLU A 207 -6.21 -27.46 16.65
N ILE A 208 -5.13 -26.91 16.11
CA ILE A 208 -4.86 -26.86 14.67
C ILE A 208 -4.67 -28.28 14.14
N GLN A 209 -3.85 -29.11 14.79
CA GLN A 209 -3.63 -30.49 14.38
C GLN A 209 -4.92 -31.32 14.47
N ALA A 210 -5.76 -31.12 15.49
CA ALA A 210 -7.06 -31.77 15.60
C ALA A 210 -8.03 -31.35 14.47
N LYS A 211 -8.04 -30.07 14.09
CA LYS A 211 -8.83 -29.57 12.95
C LYS A 211 -8.30 -30.07 11.60
N GLN A 212 -6.98 -30.16 11.43
CA GLN A 212 -6.34 -30.71 10.23
C GLN A 212 -6.69 -32.18 10.05
N ARG A 213 -6.53 -33.03 11.08
CA ARG A 213 -6.93 -34.44 11.03
C ARG A 213 -8.41 -34.62 10.71
N ARG A 214 -9.29 -33.81 11.34
CA ARG A 214 -10.73 -33.86 11.02
C ARG A 214 -11.03 -33.44 9.58
N LEU A 215 -10.26 -32.53 9.00
CA LEU A 215 -10.38 -32.13 7.61
C LEU A 215 -9.87 -33.24 6.67
N GLU A 216 -8.76 -33.90 7.01
CA GLU A 216 -8.24 -35.08 6.30
C GLU A 216 -9.26 -36.24 6.34
N GLU A 217 -9.84 -36.55 7.50
CA GLU A 217 -10.92 -37.55 7.68
C GLU A 217 -12.17 -37.23 6.82
N LEU A 218 -12.56 -35.94 6.76
CA LEU A 218 -13.69 -35.49 5.93
C LEU A 218 -13.37 -35.49 4.44
N GLN A 219 -12.14 -35.18 4.04
CA GLN A 219 -11.70 -35.30 2.65
C GLN A 219 -11.61 -36.77 2.23
N GLN A 220 -11.11 -37.64 3.09
CA GLN A 220 -11.04 -39.08 2.84
C GLN A 220 -12.45 -39.65 2.64
N THR A 221 -13.38 -39.38 3.57
CA THR A 221 -14.78 -39.84 3.44
C THR A 221 -15.56 -39.22 2.27
N LEU A 222 -15.14 -38.06 1.76
CA LEU A 222 -15.65 -37.50 0.49
C LEU A 222 -15.02 -38.13 -0.76
N SER A 223 -13.80 -38.67 -0.64
CA SER A 223 -13.08 -39.34 -1.73
C SER A 223 -13.38 -40.84 -1.82
N GLU A 224 -13.80 -41.46 -0.72
CA GLU A 224 -14.25 -42.84 -0.66
C GLU A 224 -15.55 -42.99 -1.46
N PRO A 225 -15.66 -44.01 -2.34
CA PRO A 225 -16.94 -44.35 -2.96
C PRO A 225 -17.97 -44.64 -1.88
N THR A 226 -19.26 -44.36 -2.14
CA THR A 226 -20.35 -44.67 -1.22
C THR A 226 -20.31 -46.16 -0.86
N ALA A 227 -19.90 -46.47 0.38
CA ALA A 227 -19.69 -47.83 0.86
C ALA A 227 -20.95 -48.68 0.68
N SER A 228 -20.77 -49.94 0.29
CA SER A 228 -21.88 -50.88 0.18
C SER A 228 -22.46 -51.20 1.56
N ASP A 229 -23.75 -51.48 1.66
CA ASP A 229 -24.40 -51.90 2.91
C ASP A 229 -23.69 -53.10 3.57
N ALA A 230 -23.07 -53.98 2.77
CA ALA A 230 -22.27 -55.10 3.24
C ALA A 230 -20.96 -54.66 3.94
N GLU A 231 -20.31 -53.60 3.44
CA GLU A 231 -19.08 -53.04 4.02
C GLU A 231 -19.39 -52.27 5.31
N MET A 232 -20.49 -51.51 5.31
CA MET A 232 -21.03 -50.87 6.51
C MET A 232 -21.38 -51.89 7.61
N ALA A 233 -21.99 -53.02 7.25
CA ALA A 233 -22.27 -54.11 8.19
C ALA A 233 -20.98 -54.74 8.75
N HIS A 234 -19.96 -54.95 7.92
CA HIS A 234 -18.65 -55.46 8.35
C HIS A 234 -17.94 -54.49 9.31
N MET A 235 -17.88 -53.19 8.96
CA MET A 235 -17.32 -52.15 9.83
C MET A 235 -18.07 -52.05 11.17
N GLY A 236 -19.40 -52.14 11.16
CA GLY A 236 -20.22 -52.18 12.38
C GLY A 236 -19.91 -53.39 13.27
N GLN A 237 -19.70 -54.57 12.70
CA GLN A 237 -19.25 -55.75 13.45
C GLN A 237 -17.85 -55.57 14.04
N GLN A 238 -16.92 -55.01 13.27
CA GLN A 238 -15.56 -54.72 13.74
C GLN A 238 -15.56 -53.68 14.87
N GLN A 239 -16.40 -52.65 14.78
CA GLN A 239 -16.59 -51.66 15.85
C GLN A 239 -17.15 -52.32 17.13
N GLN A 240 -18.13 -53.21 17.02
CA GLN A 240 -18.65 -53.96 18.18
C GLN A 240 -17.60 -54.89 18.80
N MET A 241 -16.76 -55.56 18.00
CA MET A 241 -15.65 -56.36 18.51
C MET A 241 -14.62 -55.50 19.24
N LEU A 242 -14.25 -54.35 18.69
CA LEU A 242 -13.35 -53.40 19.33
C LEU A 242 -13.94 -52.81 20.62
N MET A 243 -15.23 -52.46 20.65
CA MET A 243 -15.90 -52.02 21.88
C MET A 243 -15.88 -53.09 22.98
N ARG A 244 -16.11 -54.37 22.64
CA ARG A 244 -15.98 -55.48 23.59
C ARG A 244 -14.54 -55.66 24.09
N ALA A 245 -13.55 -55.51 23.21
CA ALA A 245 -12.14 -55.56 23.57
C ALA A 245 -11.76 -54.39 24.51
N VAL A 246 -12.17 -53.16 24.20
CA VAL A 246 -11.96 -51.97 25.06
C VAL A 246 -12.62 -52.16 26.43
N ASN A 247 -13.87 -52.63 26.48
CA ASN A 247 -14.55 -52.88 27.75
C ASN A 247 -13.82 -53.93 28.61
N SER A 248 -13.34 -55.03 28.01
CA SER A 248 -12.58 -56.04 28.76
C SER A 248 -11.20 -55.54 29.22
N LEU A 249 -10.55 -54.65 28.45
CA LEU A 249 -9.33 -53.97 28.85
C LEU A 249 -9.56 -52.93 29.96
N GLU A 250 -10.68 -52.20 29.92
CA GLU A 250 -11.09 -51.31 31.02
C GLU A 250 -11.39 -52.09 32.30
N GLU A 251 -12.10 -53.20 32.21
CA GLU A 251 -12.41 -54.06 33.36
C GLU A 251 -11.14 -54.64 33.97
N ARG A 252 -10.20 -55.10 33.12
CA ARG A 252 -8.86 -55.53 33.53
C ARG A 252 -8.01 -54.39 34.13
N LYS A 253 -8.14 -53.16 33.61
CA LYS A 253 -7.48 -51.97 34.18
C LYS A 253 -8.07 -51.61 35.54
N ARG A 254 -9.39 -51.69 35.72
CA ARG A 254 -10.08 -51.47 37.00
C ARG A 254 -9.66 -52.53 38.04
N SER A 255 -9.53 -53.80 37.65
CA SER A 255 -9.06 -54.85 38.56
C SER A 255 -7.59 -54.67 38.97
N GLN A 256 -6.71 -54.23 38.06
CA GLN A 256 -5.33 -53.86 38.39
C GLN A 256 -5.22 -52.61 39.27
N MET A 257 -6.15 -51.66 39.15
CA MET A 257 -6.17 -50.44 39.96
C MET A 257 -6.49 -50.69 41.45
N ASN A 258 -7.00 -51.87 41.79
CA ASN A 258 -7.28 -52.32 43.15
C ASN A 258 -6.13 -53.12 43.79
N ASN A 259 -4.95 -53.20 43.17
CA ASN A 259 -3.78 -53.88 43.73
C ASN A 259 -3.17 -53.06 44.89
N PRO A 260 -3.17 -53.55 46.15
CA PRO A 260 -2.75 -52.76 47.32
C PRO A 260 -1.23 -52.47 47.38
N ASP A 261 -0.41 -53.16 46.58
CA ASP A 261 1.05 -52.96 46.56
C ASP A 261 1.52 -51.89 45.55
N ASP A 262 0.60 -51.31 44.77
CA ASP A 262 0.93 -50.28 43.78
C ASP A 262 1.10 -48.90 44.42
N LYS A 263 2.32 -48.59 44.84
CA LYS A 263 2.70 -47.28 45.39
C LYS A 263 2.46 -46.10 44.43
N LEU A 264 2.34 -46.34 43.12
CA LEU A 264 1.96 -45.30 42.15
C LEU A 264 0.44 -45.09 42.07
N ALA A 265 -0.40 -45.98 42.62
CA ALA A 265 -1.84 -45.77 42.65
C ALA A 265 -2.23 -44.48 43.40
N MET A 266 -1.58 -44.21 44.54
CA MET A 266 -1.76 -42.95 45.28
C MET A 266 -1.35 -41.72 44.45
N PHE A 267 -0.20 -41.76 43.76
CA PHE A 267 0.24 -40.66 42.91
C PHE A 267 -0.66 -40.46 41.68
N ARG A 268 -1.19 -41.54 41.09
CA ARG A 268 -2.18 -41.45 40.00
C ARG A 268 -3.54 -40.94 40.51
N GLN A 269 -3.96 -41.30 41.71
CA GLN A 269 -5.17 -40.76 42.35
C GLN A 269 -5.00 -39.27 42.67
N GLN A 270 -3.85 -38.86 43.18
CA GLN A 270 -3.52 -37.46 43.45
C GLN A 270 -3.40 -36.66 42.15
N GLY A 271 -2.78 -37.22 41.11
CA GLY A 271 -2.72 -36.65 39.77
C GLY A 271 -4.11 -36.46 39.16
N ASN A 272 -4.99 -37.46 39.26
CA ASN A 272 -6.39 -37.37 38.83
C ASN A 272 -7.18 -36.34 39.64
N LEU A 273 -6.93 -36.21 40.95
CA LEU A 273 -7.57 -35.19 41.80
C LEU A 273 -7.11 -33.78 41.43
N VAL A 274 -5.82 -33.60 41.14
CA VAL A 274 -5.25 -32.32 40.65
C VAL A 274 -5.77 -31.99 39.26
N ALA A 275 -5.82 -32.96 38.33
CA ALA A 275 -6.41 -32.80 37.01
C ALA A 275 -7.90 -32.41 37.09
N LYS A 276 -8.69 -33.09 37.93
CA LYS A 276 -10.10 -32.76 38.17
C LYS A 276 -10.29 -31.38 38.81
N LYS A 277 -9.38 -30.95 39.70
CA LYS A 277 -9.36 -29.56 40.21
C LYS A 277 -8.99 -28.55 39.13
N LYS A 278 -7.98 -28.83 38.29
CA LYS A 278 -7.60 -27.98 37.15
C LYS A 278 -8.78 -27.84 36.19
N GLU A 279 -9.46 -28.93 35.87
CA GLU A 279 -10.64 -28.94 35.02
C GLU A 279 -11.83 -28.18 35.64
N GLN A 280 -12.10 -28.33 36.94
CA GLN A 280 -13.11 -27.52 37.64
C GLN A 280 -12.78 -26.02 37.64
N VAL A 281 -11.50 -25.65 37.78
CA VAL A 281 -11.06 -24.25 37.69
C VAL A 281 -11.19 -23.72 36.26
N ILE A 282 -10.83 -24.51 35.24
CA ILE A 282 -11.03 -24.16 33.83
C ILE A 282 -12.53 -24.01 33.50
N GLN A 283 -13.39 -24.90 34.01
CA GLN A 283 -14.85 -24.79 33.85
C GLN A 283 -15.39 -23.50 34.50
N ARG A 284 -14.94 -23.15 35.71
CA ARG A 284 -15.29 -21.86 36.35
C ARG A 284 -14.77 -20.66 35.57
N LEU A 285 -13.53 -20.71 35.09
CA LEU A 285 -12.95 -19.65 34.26
C LEU A 285 -13.73 -19.47 32.95
N ASN A 286 -14.19 -20.56 32.33
CA ASN A 286 -15.04 -20.53 31.14
C ASN A 286 -16.44 -19.96 31.43
N VAL A 287 -17.02 -20.24 32.61
CA VAL A 287 -18.30 -19.64 33.02
C VAL A 287 -18.15 -18.13 33.22
N VAL A 288 -17.18 -17.70 34.05
CA VAL A 288 -16.89 -16.28 34.28
C VAL A 288 -16.48 -15.56 32.99
N GLY A 289 -15.77 -16.24 32.08
CA GLY A 289 -15.43 -15.74 30.76
C GLY A 289 -16.65 -15.50 29.87
N ARG A 290 -17.66 -16.39 29.90
CA ARG A 290 -18.94 -16.19 29.21
C ARG A 290 -19.73 -15.05 29.82
N GLU A 291 -19.86 -15.01 31.15
CA GLU A 291 -20.52 -13.92 31.88
C GLU A 291 -19.87 -12.57 31.54
N ARG A 292 -18.53 -12.51 31.44
CA ARG A 292 -17.80 -11.31 31.03
C ARG A 292 -18.14 -10.88 29.61
N ILE A 293 -18.16 -11.83 28.65
CA ILE A 293 -18.52 -11.55 27.24
C ILE A 293 -19.99 -11.11 27.13
N GLU A 294 -20.89 -11.70 27.90
CA GLU A 294 -22.32 -11.36 27.94
C GLU A 294 -22.53 -9.95 28.51
N ILE A 295 -21.83 -9.59 29.60
CA ILE A 295 -21.83 -8.24 30.17
C ILE A 295 -21.18 -7.22 29.22
N GLU A 296 -20.07 -7.56 28.55
CA GLU A 296 -19.45 -6.71 27.52
C GLU A 296 -20.39 -6.47 26.34
N ALA A 297 -21.10 -7.50 25.89
CA ALA A 297 -22.12 -7.41 24.85
C ALA A 297 -23.30 -6.53 25.29
N GLU A 298 -23.86 -6.72 26.48
CA GLU A 298 -24.90 -5.85 27.05
C GLU A 298 -24.43 -4.39 27.15
N LEU A 299 -23.20 -4.15 27.57
CA LEU A 299 -22.64 -2.81 27.71
C LEU A 299 -22.48 -2.15 26.33
N SER A 300 -22.03 -2.91 25.32
CA SER A 300 -21.97 -2.43 23.93
C SER A 300 -23.36 -2.10 23.36
N ALA A 301 -24.36 -2.96 23.60
CA ALA A 301 -25.74 -2.74 23.16
C ALA A 301 -26.34 -1.48 23.81
N ARG A 302 -26.18 -1.33 25.14
CA ARG A 302 -26.58 -0.12 25.88
C ARG A 302 -25.83 1.13 25.42
N ALA A 303 -24.58 1.01 24.96
CA ALA A 303 -23.82 2.12 24.39
C ALA A 303 -24.39 2.55 23.02
N VAL A 304 -24.78 1.60 22.16
CA VAL A 304 -25.48 1.86 20.89
C VAL A 304 -26.86 2.48 21.14
N ASP A 305 -27.62 1.97 22.11
CA ASP A 305 -28.90 2.55 22.53
C ASP A 305 -28.72 4.01 22.99
N LEU A 306 -27.70 4.28 23.82
CA LEU A 306 -27.35 5.63 24.26
C LEU A 306 -26.96 6.55 23.09
N ASP A 307 -26.24 6.04 22.09
CA ASP A 307 -25.87 6.81 20.90
C ASP A 307 -27.10 7.14 20.03
N SER A 308 -28.04 6.20 19.90
CA SER A 308 -29.33 6.45 19.24
C SER A 308 -30.15 7.55 19.96
N ILE A 309 -29.99 7.67 21.28
CA ILE A 309 -30.66 8.70 22.10
C ILE A 309 -29.95 10.05 22.01
N LYS A 310 -28.65 10.13 21.68
CA LYS A 310 -27.92 11.41 21.54
C LYS A 310 -28.51 12.34 20.47
N GLY A 311 -29.24 11.80 19.50
CA GLY A 311 -30.00 12.59 18.51
C GLY A 311 -31.14 13.43 19.09
N LYS A 312 -31.48 13.26 20.38
CA LYS A 312 -32.42 14.11 21.12
C LYS A 312 -31.67 14.83 22.25
N PRO A 313 -31.71 16.17 22.35
CA PRO A 313 -30.99 16.92 23.38
C PRO A 313 -31.66 16.74 24.76
N VAL A 314 -31.37 15.62 25.41
CA VAL A 314 -31.78 15.34 26.80
C VAL A 314 -30.82 16.07 27.73
N LEU A 315 -31.13 17.33 28.07
CA LEU A 315 -30.38 18.08 29.08
C LEU A 315 -30.37 17.30 30.40
N LYS A 316 -29.18 17.02 30.94
CA LYS A 316 -28.96 16.33 32.22
C LYS A 316 -28.17 17.21 33.18
N GLY A 317 -28.29 16.95 34.48
CA GLY A 317 -27.46 17.58 35.51
C GLY A 317 -27.65 19.11 35.57
N GLU A 318 -26.55 19.85 35.40
CA GLU A 318 -26.54 21.31 35.57
C GLU A 318 -27.31 22.06 34.49
N ASP A 319 -27.25 21.61 33.24
CA ASP A 319 -27.92 22.32 32.14
C ASP A 319 -29.44 22.19 32.24
N PHE A 320 -29.94 21.06 32.76
CA PHE A 320 -31.36 20.95 33.14
C PHE A 320 -31.74 21.92 34.27
N ARG A 321 -30.86 22.16 35.25
CA ARG A 321 -31.10 23.19 36.28
C ARG A 321 -31.13 24.59 35.68
N LYS A 322 -30.17 24.93 34.81
CA LYS A 322 -30.13 26.23 34.11
C LYS A 322 -31.41 26.46 33.31
N TYR A 323 -31.81 25.48 32.50
CA TYR A 323 -33.07 25.51 31.74
C TYR A 323 -34.30 25.63 32.66
N ALA A 324 -34.35 24.90 33.78
CA ALA A 324 -35.45 25.01 34.74
C ALA A 324 -35.49 26.38 35.44
N THR A 325 -34.34 27.00 35.73
CA THR A 325 -34.28 28.37 36.25
C THR A 325 -34.70 29.41 35.22
N GLU A 326 -34.31 29.26 33.96
CA GLU A 326 -34.80 30.10 32.86
C GLU A 326 -36.30 29.94 32.61
N LEU A 327 -36.83 28.73 32.70
CA LEU A 327 -38.26 28.48 32.54
C LEU A 327 -39.05 29.16 33.66
N ARG A 328 -38.52 29.14 34.89
CA ARG A 328 -39.10 29.86 36.04
C ARG A 328 -39.03 31.38 35.86
N SER A 329 -37.92 31.94 35.40
CA SER A 329 -37.80 33.38 35.16
C SER A 329 -38.71 33.85 34.01
N LYS A 330 -38.76 33.12 32.89
CA LYS A 330 -39.70 33.35 31.78
C LYS A 330 -41.16 33.25 32.24
N THR A 331 -41.50 32.28 33.11
CA THR A 331 -42.85 32.16 33.69
C THR A 331 -43.19 33.34 34.62
N ALA A 332 -42.23 33.80 35.43
CA ALA A 332 -42.41 34.98 36.28
C ALA A 332 -42.60 36.27 35.45
N GLN A 333 -41.80 36.43 34.39
CA GLN A 333 -41.93 37.54 33.43
C GLN A 333 -43.29 37.52 32.72
N TRP A 334 -43.76 36.36 32.27
CA TRP A 334 -45.10 36.21 31.69
C TRP A 334 -46.22 36.57 32.68
N LYS A 335 -46.11 36.13 33.95
CA LYS A 335 -47.08 36.49 34.99
C LYS A 335 -47.10 38.01 35.24
N ARG A 336 -45.93 38.66 35.26
CA ARG A 336 -45.80 40.11 35.41
C ARG A 336 -46.42 40.87 34.24
N MET A 337 -46.03 40.54 33.00
CA MET A 337 -46.60 41.14 31.79
C MET A 337 -48.12 40.94 31.69
N LYS A 338 -48.64 39.80 32.18
CA LYS A 338 -50.08 39.53 32.26
C LYS A 338 -50.79 40.38 33.33
N ALA A 339 -50.12 40.73 34.43
CA ALA A 339 -50.65 41.64 35.45
C ALA A 339 -50.66 43.09 34.94
N GLU A 340 -49.56 43.56 34.34
CA GLU A 340 -49.45 44.89 33.71
C GLU A 340 -50.53 45.06 32.61
N LEU A 341 -50.81 44.03 31.80
CA LEU A 341 -51.93 44.03 30.84
C LEU A 341 -53.33 43.99 31.48
N ALA A 342 -53.46 43.53 32.73
CA ALA A 342 -54.73 43.57 33.46
C ALA A 342 -54.97 44.95 34.09
N GLU A 343 -53.91 45.57 34.63
CA GLU A 343 -53.91 46.94 35.15
C GLU A 343 -54.26 47.94 34.05
N LEU A 344 -53.58 47.91 32.89
CA LEU A 344 -53.90 48.78 31.75
C LEU A 344 -55.35 48.64 31.24
N ARG A 345 -55.95 47.44 31.36
CA ARG A 345 -57.37 47.22 31.03
C ARG A 345 -58.31 47.78 32.09
N ALA A 346 -57.93 47.71 33.36
CA ALA A 346 -58.68 48.32 34.46
C ALA A 346 -58.64 49.85 34.35
N GLU A 347 -57.46 50.43 34.09
CA GLU A 347 -57.29 51.87 33.83
C GLU A 347 -58.11 52.33 32.62
N TRP A 348 -58.06 51.60 31.49
CA TRP A 348 -58.90 51.91 30.33
C TRP A 348 -60.41 51.86 30.67
N GLY A 349 -60.84 50.89 31.49
CA GLY A 349 -62.22 50.81 31.97
C GLY A 349 -62.61 51.97 32.89
N VAL A 350 -61.70 52.44 33.74
CA VAL A 350 -61.89 53.65 34.56
C VAL A 350 -61.97 54.90 33.66
N LEU A 351 -61.04 55.05 32.73
CA LEU A 351 -60.98 56.16 31.76
C LEU A 351 -62.28 56.27 30.95
N SER A 352 -62.74 55.17 30.35
CA SER A 352 -64.00 55.12 29.61
C SER A 352 -65.22 55.45 30.49
N ARG A 353 -65.21 55.03 31.77
CA ARG A 353 -66.25 55.42 32.73
C ARG A 353 -66.18 56.90 33.11
N THR A 354 -64.99 57.47 33.28
CA THR A 354 -64.84 58.90 33.57
C THR A 354 -65.23 59.76 32.38
N GLU A 355 -64.93 59.35 31.15
CA GLU A 355 -65.39 59.96 29.91
C GLU A 355 -66.93 60.01 29.85
N ALA A 356 -67.59 58.87 30.11
CA ALA A 356 -69.05 58.81 30.16
C ALA A 356 -69.67 59.69 31.26
N ILE A 357 -69.03 59.77 32.44
CA ILE A 357 -69.48 60.64 33.53
C ILE A 357 -69.33 62.11 33.13
N LEU A 358 -68.16 62.51 32.58
CA LEU A 358 -67.91 63.88 32.15
C LEU A 358 -68.88 64.30 31.03
N GLY A 359 -69.14 63.45 30.04
CA GLY A 359 -70.17 63.72 29.01
C GLY A 359 -71.58 63.88 29.59
N SER A 360 -71.93 63.11 30.63
CA SER A 360 -73.22 63.28 31.32
C SER A 360 -73.27 64.58 32.14
N GLN A 361 -72.15 65.01 32.72
CA GLN A 361 -72.05 66.26 33.47
C GLN A 361 -72.06 67.48 32.55
N ASP A 362 -71.43 67.41 31.39
CA ASP A 362 -71.45 68.45 30.35
C ASP A 362 -72.88 68.65 29.79
N SER A 363 -73.61 67.55 29.56
CA SER A 363 -75.03 67.59 29.20
C SER A 363 -75.90 68.19 30.31
N GLN A 364 -75.66 67.84 31.59
CA GLN A 364 -76.38 68.43 32.73
C GLN A 364 -76.03 69.91 32.94
N LEU A 365 -74.77 70.30 32.76
CA LEU A 365 -74.32 71.70 32.83
C LEU A 365 -75.01 72.53 31.73
N SER A 366 -75.03 72.02 30.50
CA SER A 366 -75.73 72.64 29.36
C SER A 366 -77.23 72.83 29.65
N MET A 367 -77.91 71.83 30.21
CA MET A 367 -79.32 71.99 30.64
C MET A 367 -79.47 72.99 31.78
N SER A 368 -78.60 72.97 32.79
CA SER A 368 -78.67 73.88 33.95
C SER A 368 -78.36 75.34 33.59
N LEU A 369 -77.50 75.56 32.58
CA LEU A 369 -77.26 76.86 31.97
C LEU A 369 -78.55 77.37 31.29
N GLY A 370 -79.20 76.53 30.47
CA GLY A 370 -80.50 76.86 29.87
C GLY A 370 -81.59 77.17 30.91
N GLU A 371 -81.66 76.42 32.01
CA GLU A 371 -82.59 76.71 33.12
C GLU A 371 -82.23 78.00 33.87
N ALA A 372 -80.95 78.29 34.07
CA ALA A 372 -80.50 79.50 34.76
C ALA A 372 -80.74 80.77 33.92
N GLU A 373 -80.58 80.70 32.60
CA GLU A 373 -81.00 81.73 31.65
C GLU A 373 -82.52 81.96 31.71
N ALA A 374 -83.31 80.89 31.66
CA ALA A 374 -84.76 80.96 31.76
C ALA A 374 -85.24 81.58 33.09
N ARG A 375 -84.65 81.21 34.23
CA ARG A 375 -85.03 81.73 35.56
C ARG A 375 -84.64 83.19 35.80
N ARG A 376 -83.66 83.74 35.08
CA ARG A 376 -83.30 85.16 35.16
C ARG A 376 -84.10 86.05 34.21
N GLY A 377 -85.03 85.49 33.43
CA GLY A 377 -85.80 86.24 32.44
C GLY A 377 -84.95 86.70 31.24
N VAL A 378 -83.75 86.14 31.08
CA VAL A 378 -82.82 86.41 29.98
C VAL A 378 -82.53 85.10 29.28
N ALA A 379 -83.56 84.56 28.61
CA ALA A 379 -83.40 83.42 27.73
C ALA A 379 -82.58 83.84 26.51
N GLY A 380 -81.46 83.16 26.24
CA GLY A 380 -80.70 83.33 25.01
C GLY A 380 -79.48 84.26 25.10
N PHE A 381 -78.75 84.29 26.21
CA PHE A 381 -77.41 84.95 26.21
C PHE A 381 -76.35 84.02 25.59
N SER A 382 -76.43 82.71 25.85
CA SER A 382 -75.73 81.66 25.08
C SER A 382 -76.09 81.76 23.59
N GLN A 383 -77.39 81.90 23.26
CA GLN A 383 -77.82 82.07 21.87
C GLN A 383 -77.44 83.44 21.27
N ALA A 384 -77.20 84.47 22.08
CA ALA A 384 -76.72 85.77 21.61
C ALA A 384 -75.22 85.73 21.24
N GLN A 385 -74.43 84.90 21.92
CA GLN A 385 -73.03 84.65 21.54
C GLN A 385 -72.97 83.87 20.20
N ASP A 386 -73.80 82.83 20.04
CA ASP A 386 -73.99 82.14 18.75
C ASP A 386 -74.52 83.08 17.65
N GLN A 387 -75.37 84.06 17.98
CA GLN A 387 -75.88 85.03 17.00
C GLN A 387 -74.87 86.11 16.63
N LEU A 388 -73.91 86.45 17.49
CA LEU A 388 -72.77 87.30 17.14
C LEU A 388 -71.78 86.57 16.23
N GLU A 389 -71.61 85.25 16.40
CA GLU A 389 -70.90 84.40 15.42
C GLU A 389 -71.64 84.34 14.08
N LYS A 390 -72.98 84.40 14.08
CA LYS A 390 -73.79 84.47 12.84
C LYS A 390 -73.69 85.79 12.07
N VAL A 391 -73.24 86.91 12.65
CA VAL A 391 -72.97 88.13 11.86
C VAL A 391 -71.74 87.94 10.93
N SER A 392 -70.90 86.94 11.19
CA SER A 392 -69.87 86.46 10.26
C SER A 392 -70.45 85.73 9.03
N GLN A 393 -71.73 85.36 9.04
CA GLN A 393 -72.40 84.67 7.92
C GLN A 393 -72.76 85.56 6.73
N GLN A 394 -72.33 86.83 6.70
CA GLN A 394 -72.19 87.55 5.42
C GLN A 394 -71.05 86.98 4.53
N LYS A 395 -70.44 85.86 4.94
CA LYS A 395 -69.62 84.97 4.13
C LYS A 395 -70.38 83.78 3.50
N ALA A 396 -71.73 83.78 3.53
CA ALA A 396 -72.57 82.64 3.10
C ALA A 396 -72.36 82.17 1.65
N GLU A 397 -71.95 83.03 0.71
CA GLU A 397 -71.59 82.59 -0.66
C GLU A 397 -70.36 81.67 -0.69
N VAL A 398 -69.45 81.78 0.28
CA VAL A 398 -68.30 80.86 0.40
C VAL A 398 -68.73 79.52 0.99
N ASP A 399 -69.76 79.50 1.84
CA ASP A 399 -70.16 78.29 2.55
C ASP A 399 -71.12 77.40 1.74
N GLU A 400 -71.82 77.90 0.70
CA GLU A 400 -72.49 77.02 -0.27
C GLU A 400 -71.47 76.24 -1.12
N VAL A 401 -70.40 76.91 -1.55
CA VAL A 401 -69.26 76.27 -2.24
C VAL A 401 -68.58 75.27 -1.31
N LYS A 402 -68.39 75.63 -0.03
CA LYS A 402 -67.80 74.69 0.94
C LYS A 402 -68.71 73.53 1.29
N GLY A 403 -70.02 73.70 1.37
CA GLY A 403 -70.99 72.64 1.61
C GLY A 403 -70.93 71.58 0.52
N LYS A 404 -70.94 72.02 -0.75
CA LYS A 404 -70.70 71.15 -1.90
C LYS A 404 -69.32 70.49 -1.85
N THR A 405 -68.25 71.17 -1.41
CA THR A 405 -66.96 70.49 -1.18
C THR A 405 -66.94 69.58 0.04
N LEU A 406 -67.73 69.81 1.10
CA LEU A 406 -67.77 68.98 2.30
C LEU A 406 -68.55 67.69 2.08
N GLU A 407 -69.61 67.74 1.28
CA GLU A 407 -70.33 66.55 0.82
C GLU A 407 -69.46 65.75 -0.16
N ASN A 408 -68.78 66.42 -1.10
CA ASN A 408 -67.78 65.78 -1.97
C ASN A 408 -66.58 65.23 -1.17
N ILE A 409 -66.09 65.93 -0.14
CA ILE A 409 -65.01 65.44 0.73
C ILE A 409 -65.51 64.27 1.58
N SER A 410 -66.77 64.26 2.03
CA SER A 410 -67.34 63.14 2.78
C SER A 410 -67.50 61.91 1.89
N GLN A 411 -67.99 62.07 0.65
CA GLN A 411 -68.01 61.01 -0.36
C GLN A 411 -66.59 60.54 -0.70
N VAL A 412 -65.62 61.44 -0.89
CA VAL A 412 -64.20 61.08 -1.10
C VAL A 412 -63.59 60.40 0.12
N VAL A 413 -64.00 60.74 1.35
CA VAL A 413 -63.54 60.08 2.59
C VAL A 413 -64.20 58.71 2.75
N GLU A 414 -65.46 58.52 2.34
CA GLU A 414 -66.09 57.20 2.26
C GLU A 414 -65.48 56.33 1.15
N GLU A 415 -65.20 56.89 -0.03
CA GLU A 415 -64.46 56.22 -1.09
C GLU A 415 -63.04 55.88 -0.67
N ILE A 416 -62.31 56.78 0.00
CA ILE A 416 -60.98 56.51 0.54
C ILE A 416 -61.07 55.43 1.62
N ASN A 417 -62.06 55.46 2.52
CA ASN A 417 -62.24 54.40 3.52
C ASN A 417 -62.65 53.06 2.90
N SER A 418 -63.45 53.05 1.83
CA SER A 418 -63.82 51.84 1.09
C SER A 418 -62.62 51.28 0.32
N GLN A 419 -61.81 52.14 -0.30
CA GLN A 419 -60.55 51.78 -0.95
C GLN A 419 -59.50 51.31 0.07
N ILE A 420 -59.41 51.90 1.27
CA ILE A 420 -58.54 51.44 2.35
C ILE A 420 -59.01 50.06 2.85
N LYS A 421 -60.32 49.84 3.05
CA LYS A 421 -60.87 48.51 3.38
C LYS A 421 -60.58 47.49 2.28
N SER A 422 -60.80 47.84 1.02
CA SER A 422 -60.49 47.01 -0.17
C SER A 422 -59.01 46.64 -0.23
N ARG A 423 -58.11 47.63 -0.15
CA ARG A 423 -56.66 47.41 -0.15
C ARG A 423 -56.20 46.61 1.07
N LYS A 424 -56.76 46.85 2.26
CA LYS A 424 -56.48 46.08 3.49
C LYS A 424 -56.91 44.62 3.35
N ASN A 425 -58.10 44.38 2.79
CA ASN A 425 -58.60 43.03 2.51
C ASN A 425 -57.76 42.32 1.43
N ARG A 426 -57.18 43.04 0.47
CA ARG A 426 -56.26 42.49 -0.53
C ARG A 426 -54.83 42.25 0.00
N LEU A 427 -54.33 43.12 0.88
CA LEU A 427 -53.01 42.97 1.50
C LEU A 427 -52.98 41.89 2.59
N ALA A 428 -54.08 41.69 3.34
CA ALA A 428 -54.15 40.72 4.42
C ALA A 428 -53.75 39.28 4.01
N PRO A 429 -54.25 38.68 2.91
CA PRO A 429 -53.79 37.38 2.44
C PRO A 429 -52.33 37.42 1.98
N GLN A 430 -51.90 38.45 1.24
CA GLN A 430 -50.51 38.58 0.78
C GLN A 430 -49.51 38.68 1.96
N ILE A 431 -49.85 39.40 3.03
CA ILE A 431 -49.05 39.46 4.27
C ILE A 431 -49.01 38.08 4.95
N LYS A 432 -50.11 37.32 4.91
CA LYS A 432 -50.19 35.97 5.49
C LYS A 432 -49.33 34.98 4.71
N GLU A 433 -49.38 35.02 3.39
CA GLU A 433 -48.49 34.25 2.50
C GLU A 433 -47.02 34.63 2.69
N LEU A 434 -46.70 35.92 2.77
CA LEU A 434 -45.33 36.41 2.95
C LEU A 434 -44.77 36.01 4.33
N ARG A 435 -45.59 35.98 5.38
CA ARG A 435 -45.22 35.39 6.69
C ARG A 435 -44.97 33.88 6.59
N ALA A 436 -45.84 33.14 5.91
CA ALA A 436 -45.67 31.70 5.71
C ALA A 436 -44.41 31.38 4.88
N LEU A 437 -44.11 32.18 3.86
CA LEU A 437 -42.91 32.04 3.04
C LEU A 437 -41.63 32.38 3.83
N ARG A 438 -41.66 33.41 4.69
CA ARG A 438 -40.56 33.71 5.61
C ARG A 438 -40.32 32.58 6.62
N SER A 439 -41.38 31.98 7.18
CA SER A 439 -41.24 30.79 8.04
C SER A 439 -40.56 29.67 7.27
N LYS A 440 -41.08 29.30 6.10
CA LYS A 440 -40.49 28.25 5.25
C LYS A 440 -39.04 28.52 4.87
N PHE A 441 -38.68 29.78 4.57
CA PHE A 441 -37.29 30.15 4.29
C PHE A 441 -36.40 29.95 5.52
N GLN A 442 -36.88 30.38 6.70
CA GLN A 442 -36.15 30.23 7.95
C GLN A 442 -35.97 28.76 8.34
N ASP A 443 -37.01 27.94 8.17
CA ASP A 443 -36.96 26.49 8.38
C ASP A 443 -35.91 25.83 7.45
N LEU A 444 -35.90 26.23 6.17
CA LEU A 444 -35.00 25.69 5.13
C LEU A 444 -33.55 26.19 5.30
N GLU A 445 -33.37 27.40 5.82
CA GLU A 445 -32.06 27.96 6.22
C GLU A 445 -31.48 27.21 7.43
N THR A 446 -32.30 26.88 8.43
CA THR A 446 -31.85 26.01 9.53
C THR A 446 -31.48 24.61 9.04
N ASP A 447 -32.31 23.98 8.21
CA ASP A 447 -32.06 22.68 7.60
C ASP A 447 -30.73 22.65 6.79
N TYR A 448 -30.46 23.73 6.05
CA TYR A 448 -29.23 23.90 5.29
C TYR A 448 -28.01 24.08 6.20
N LEU A 449 -28.10 24.91 7.25
CA LEU A 449 -27.00 25.13 8.19
C LEU A 449 -26.66 23.86 8.99
N GLU A 450 -27.66 23.08 9.40
CA GLU A 450 -27.45 21.78 10.05
C GLU A 450 -26.76 20.78 9.10
N LYS A 451 -27.28 20.60 7.88
CA LYS A 451 -26.67 19.71 6.87
C LYS A 451 -25.26 20.15 6.48
N LYS A 452 -25.01 21.46 6.38
CA LYS A 452 -23.67 22.02 6.15
C LYS A 452 -22.74 21.71 7.32
N GLY A 453 -23.18 21.89 8.57
CA GLY A 453 -22.38 21.55 9.75
C GLY A 453 -22.01 20.06 9.81
N VAL A 454 -22.94 19.17 9.44
CA VAL A 454 -22.67 17.72 9.32
C VAL A 454 -21.66 17.45 8.19
N TYR A 455 -21.80 18.10 7.03
CA TYR A 455 -20.86 17.96 5.93
C TYR A 455 -19.45 18.46 6.30
N ASP A 456 -19.33 19.65 6.88
CA ASP A 456 -18.04 20.24 7.26
C ASP A 456 -17.34 19.38 8.34
N ASN A 457 -18.09 18.86 9.33
CA ASN A 457 -17.55 17.94 10.34
C ASN A 457 -17.12 16.59 9.76
N THR A 458 -17.93 15.97 8.88
CA THR A 458 -17.58 14.67 8.27
C THR A 458 -16.40 14.82 7.31
N LYS A 459 -16.34 15.91 6.54
CA LYS A 459 -15.21 16.28 5.70
C LYS A 459 -13.93 16.44 6.53
N ALA A 460 -13.94 17.22 7.61
CA ALA A 460 -12.77 17.41 8.47
C ALA A 460 -12.29 16.09 9.11
N GLY A 461 -13.22 15.20 9.48
CA GLY A 461 -12.91 13.85 9.96
C GLY A 461 -12.23 12.99 8.89
N LEU A 462 -12.73 13.02 7.65
CA LEU A 462 -12.15 12.30 6.52
C LEU A 462 -10.78 12.86 6.14
N GLU A 463 -10.60 14.19 6.10
CA GLU A 463 -9.32 14.84 5.82
C GLU A 463 -8.27 14.49 6.89
N SER A 464 -8.66 14.45 8.17
CA SER A 464 -7.76 14.01 9.26
C SER A 464 -7.36 12.53 9.15
N ASN A 465 -8.31 11.66 8.80
CA ASN A 465 -8.03 10.23 8.63
C ASN A 465 -7.17 9.97 7.38
N PHE A 466 -7.42 10.70 6.28
CA PHE A 466 -6.62 10.65 5.07
C PHE A 466 -5.17 11.08 5.35
N ALA A 467 -4.97 12.20 6.06
CA ALA A 467 -3.63 12.65 6.43
C ALA A 467 -2.87 11.65 7.30
N LYS A 468 -3.54 10.94 8.22
CA LYS A 468 -2.93 9.85 9.01
C LYS A 468 -2.56 8.65 8.16
N LEU A 469 -3.50 8.17 7.33
CA LEU A 469 -3.26 7.04 6.42
C LEU A 469 -2.12 7.34 5.44
N GLN A 470 -2.01 8.58 4.96
CA GLN A 470 -0.90 8.97 4.10
C GLN A 470 0.44 9.00 4.84
N LEU A 471 0.49 9.50 6.08
CA LEU A 471 1.70 9.41 6.92
C LEU A 471 2.10 7.97 7.25
N GLU A 472 1.12 7.08 7.48
CA GLU A 472 1.35 5.64 7.70
C GLU A 472 1.87 4.95 6.42
N ALA A 473 1.33 5.30 5.24
CA ALA A 473 1.82 4.82 3.95
C ALA A 473 3.25 5.32 3.65
N ASP A 474 3.51 6.62 3.81
CA ASP A 474 4.83 7.24 3.62
C ASP A 474 5.89 6.66 4.59
N ALA A 475 5.48 6.19 5.76
CA ALA A 475 6.35 5.48 6.70
C ALA A 475 6.61 4.04 6.25
N ALA A 476 5.56 3.30 5.87
CA ALA A 476 5.69 1.93 5.36
C ALA A 476 6.52 1.84 4.07
N GLU A 477 6.42 2.82 3.16
CA GLU A 477 7.29 2.90 1.97
C GLU A 477 8.76 3.10 2.33
N LYS A 478 9.07 3.95 3.33
CA LYS A 478 10.44 4.17 3.82
C LYS A 478 11.00 2.93 4.50
N ASP A 479 10.21 2.26 5.33
CA ASP A 479 10.61 1.02 5.99
C ASP A 479 10.85 -0.08 4.95
N CYS A 480 9.99 -0.19 3.93
CA CYS A 480 10.17 -1.13 2.82
C CYS A 480 11.47 -0.85 2.04
N ALA A 481 11.72 0.40 1.64
CA ALA A 481 12.96 0.79 0.96
C ALA A 481 14.22 0.59 1.82
N HIS A 482 14.09 0.74 3.15
CA HIS A 482 15.16 0.46 4.09
C HIS A 482 15.47 -1.05 4.15
N GLU A 483 14.45 -1.89 4.29
CA GLU A 483 14.60 -3.36 4.31
C GLU A 483 15.11 -3.91 2.96
N GLU A 484 14.68 -3.36 1.82
CA GLU A 484 15.23 -3.69 0.50
C GLU A 484 16.74 -3.37 0.42
N THR A 485 17.14 -2.19 0.93
CA THR A 485 18.55 -1.79 1.01
C THR A 485 19.36 -2.72 1.91
N HIS A 486 18.78 -3.14 3.04
CA HIS A 486 19.38 -4.11 3.95
C HIS A 486 19.51 -5.49 3.30
N ALA A 487 18.47 -5.99 2.63
CA ALA A 487 18.49 -7.27 1.90
C ALA A 487 19.58 -7.30 0.83
N ILE A 488 19.72 -6.24 0.03
CA ILE A 488 20.79 -6.10 -0.97
C ILE A 488 22.17 -6.07 -0.29
N SER A 489 22.31 -5.36 0.84
CA SER A 489 23.55 -5.32 1.63
C SER A 489 23.94 -6.72 2.16
N TYR A 490 22.99 -7.48 2.72
CA TYR A 490 23.21 -8.85 3.15
C TYR A 490 23.53 -9.78 1.98
N GLN A 491 22.86 -9.65 0.84
CA GLN A 491 23.15 -10.44 -0.36
C GLN A 491 24.57 -10.17 -0.89
N ASN A 492 25.02 -8.91 -0.87
CA ASN A 492 26.39 -8.53 -1.22
C ASN A 492 27.42 -9.12 -0.22
N MET A 493 27.14 -9.09 1.08
CA MET A 493 28.01 -9.73 2.08
C MET A 493 28.08 -11.25 1.91
N ILE A 494 26.94 -11.91 1.65
CA ILE A 494 26.89 -13.35 1.36
C ILE A 494 27.71 -13.68 0.10
N ALA A 495 27.60 -12.89 -0.97
CA ALA A 495 28.40 -13.08 -2.18
C ALA A 495 29.92 -12.92 -1.91
N ILE A 496 30.32 -11.95 -1.08
CA ILE A 496 31.71 -11.77 -0.65
C ILE A 496 32.22 -12.98 0.13
N GLU A 497 31.43 -13.50 1.09
CA GLU A 497 31.81 -14.69 1.86
C GLU A 497 31.83 -15.96 1.01
N GLN A 498 30.90 -16.13 0.07
CA GLN A 498 30.94 -17.24 -0.90
C GLN A 498 32.22 -17.21 -1.74
N VAL A 499 32.65 -16.02 -2.21
CA VAL A 499 33.92 -15.87 -2.93
C VAL A 499 35.13 -16.16 -2.04
N LYS A 500 35.12 -15.77 -0.75
CA LYS A 500 36.17 -16.14 0.21
C LYS A 500 36.24 -17.65 0.44
N VAL A 501 35.10 -18.31 0.60
CA VAL A 501 35.00 -19.77 0.75
C VAL A 501 35.46 -20.51 -0.52
N GLN A 502 35.10 -20.03 -1.71
CA GLN A 502 35.61 -20.56 -2.98
C GLN A 502 37.13 -20.45 -3.05
N ARG A 503 37.72 -19.28 -2.76
CA ARG A 503 39.19 -19.09 -2.72
C ARG A 503 39.87 -20.06 -1.75
N MET A 504 39.36 -20.20 -0.53
CA MET A 504 39.90 -21.16 0.44
C MET A 504 39.79 -22.61 -0.03
N ASN A 505 38.72 -22.97 -0.75
CA ASN A 505 38.53 -24.31 -1.30
C ASN A 505 39.46 -24.58 -2.49
N ASP A 506 39.70 -23.59 -3.35
CA ASP A 506 40.64 -23.69 -4.47
C ASP A 506 42.10 -23.80 -3.99
N GLU A 507 42.47 -23.06 -2.95
CA GLU A 507 43.76 -23.20 -2.26
C GLU A 507 43.87 -24.59 -1.59
N ARG A 508 42.87 -25.01 -0.79
CA ARG A 508 42.85 -26.35 -0.16
C ARG A 508 42.92 -27.51 -1.14
N ALA A 509 42.41 -27.32 -2.36
CA ALA A 509 42.41 -28.32 -3.42
C ALA A 509 43.67 -28.25 -4.32
N ASN A 510 44.64 -27.36 -4.02
CA ASN A 510 45.79 -27.05 -4.88
C ASN A 510 45.41 -26.75 -6.35
N LYS A 511 44.22 -26.18 -6.57
CA LYS A 511 43.72 -25.81 -7.91
C LYS A 511 44.19 -24.43 -8.36
N PHE A 512 44.62 -23.60 -7.41
CA PHE A 512 45.11 -22.26 -7.68
C PHE A 512 46.63 -22.25 -7.87
N SER A 513 47.08 -22.01 -9.11
CA SER A 513 48.45 -21.62 -9.42
C SER A 513 48.42 -20.58 -10.54
N ARG A 514 49.22 -19.52 -10.43
CA ARG A 514 49.29 -18.47 -11.46
C ARG A 514 50.69 -17.89 -11.59
N THR A 515 51.22 -17.92 -12.80
CA THR A 515 52.49 -17.26 -13.15
C THR A 515 52.28 -15.75 -13.28
N MET A 516 53.15 -14.99 -12.65
CA MET A 516 53.21 -13.53 -12.75
C MET A 516 54.10 -13.10 -13.95
N PRO A 517 54.01 -11.85 -14.44
CA PRO A 517 54.86 -11.36 -15.53
C PRO A 517 56.37 -11.40 -15.23
N ASP A 518 56.74 -11.51 -13.96
CA ASP A 518 58.11 -11.61 -13.44
C ASP A 518 58.60 -13.08 -13.33
N GLY A 519 57.94 -14.01 -14.04
CA GLY A 519 58.25 -15.45 -14.06
C GLY A 519 57.89 -16.23 -12.78
N THR A 520 57.59 -15.56 -11.67
CA THR A 520 57.26 -16.18 -10.38
C THR A 520 55.89 -16.87 -10.40
N THR A 521 55.84 -18.14 -9.98
CA THR A 521 54.59 -18.92 -9.85
C THR A 521 54.02 -18.80 -8.44
N VAL A 522 52.77 -18.36 -8.36
CA VAL A 522 52.10 -18.05 -7.11
C VAL A 522 51.01 -19.07 -6.80
N HIS A 523 50.97 -19.56 -5.56
CA HIS A 523 50.15 -20.71 -5.16
C HIS A 523 49.05 -20.37 -4.13
N SER A 524 48.99 -19.11 -3.67
CA SER A 524 47.87 -18.59 -2.89
C SER A 524 47.37 -17.24 -3.43
N TYR A 525 46.07 -16.97 -3.25
CA TYR A 525 45.49 -15.67 -3.59
C TYR A 525 46.15 -14.55 -2.77
N ARG A 526 46.56 -14.82 -1.52
CA ARG A 526 47.26 -13.86 -0.65
C ARG A 526 48.58 -13.39 -1.29
N GLU A 527 49.41 -14.32 -1.73
CA GLU A 527 50.66 -13.99 -2.44
C GLU A 527 50.39 -13.26 -3.76
N LEU A 528 49.34 -13.64 -4.51
CA LEU A 528 49.04 -12.98 -5.79
C LEU A 528 48.65 -11.52 -5.58
N TYR A 529 47.79 -11.25 -4.60
CA TYR A 529 47.40 -9.87 -4.29
C TYR A 529 48.57 -9.09 -3.68
N ALA A 530 49.41 -9.69 -2.83
CA ALA A 530 50.62 -9.04 -2.33
C ALA A 530 51.60 -8.66 -3.46
N ALA A 531 51.83 -9.55 -4.41
CA ALA A 531 52.69 -9.30 -5.57
C ALA A 531 52.09 -8.22 -6.50
N LYS A 532 50.78 -8.25 -6.74
CA LYS A 532 50.08 -7.18 -7.49
C LYS A 532 50.12 -5.83 -6.78
N ILE A 533 49.96 -5.79 -5.45
CA ILE A 533 50.08 -4.57 -4.65
C ILE A 533 51.50 -4.01 -4.79
N LYS A 534 52.53 -4.82 -4.59
CA LYS A 534 53.94 -4.43 -4.76
C LYS A 534 54.22 -3.90 -6.19
N GLN A 535 53.63 -4.52 -7.22
CA GLN A 535 53.74 -4.04 -8.61
C GLN A 535 53.05 -2.67 -8.79
N GLN A 536 51.85 -2.48 -8.25
CA GLN A 536 51.11 -1.22 -8.33
C GLN A 536 51.74 -0.11 -7.49
N GLU A 537 52.34 -0.42 -6.35
CA GLU A 537 53.14 0.52 -5.54
C GLU A 537 54.40 0.96 -6.28
N ALA A 538 55.10 0.02 -6.93
CA ALA A 538 56.26 0.32 -7.76
C ALA A 538 55.89 1.18 -8.99
N LEU A 539 54.77 0.89 -9.64
CA LEU A 539 54.23 1.70 -10.74
C LEU A 539 53.80 3.09 -10.25
N SER A 540 53.10 3.17 -9.12
CA SER A 540 52.72 4.43 -8.46
C SER A 540 53.92 5.24 -7.96
N LYS A 541 55.05 4.58 -7.66
CA LYS A 541 56.32 5.26 -7.37
C LYS A 541 56.92 5.81 -8.67
N LYS A 542 57.05 4.99 -9.72
CA LYS A 542 57.51 5.43 -11.05
C LYS A 542 56.72 6.63 -11.58
N LEU A 543 55.38 6.57 -11.53
CA LEU A 543 54.52 7.69 -11.96
C LEU A 543 54.69 8.95 -11.11
N ARG A 544 54.95 8.83 -9.79
CA ARG A 544 55.27 9.99 -8.94
C ARG A 544 56.64 10.57 -9.27
N ASP A 545 57.64 9.73 -9.52
CA ASP A 545 58.98 10.14 -9.94
C ASP A 545 58.93 10.82 -11.32
N GLU A 546 58.15 10.29 -12.27
CA GLU A 546 57.89 10.92 -13.56
C GLU A 546 57.09 12.22 -13.45
N GLN A 547 56.05 12.28 -12.63
CA GLN A 547 55.29 13.51 -12.38
C GLN A 547 56.20 14.59 -11.76
N LYS A 548 57.09 14.21 -10.85
CA LYS A 548 58.10 15.10 -10.26
C LYS A 548 59.08 15.60 -11.32
N ARG A 549 59.65 14.69 -12.12
CA ARG A 549 60.52 15.02 -13.28
C ARG A 549 59.83 15.99 -14.25
N ILE A 550 58.58 15.71 -14.62
CA ILE A 550 57.79 16.58 -15.49
C ILE A 550 57.59 17.96 -14.84
N LYS A 551 57.21 18.04 -13.55
CA LYS A 551 57.06 19.33 -12.85
C LYS A 551 58.36 20.14 -12.81
N GLU A 552 59.49 19.50 -12.51
CA GLU A 552 60.81 20.13 -12.45
C GLU A 552 61.29 20.63 -13.82
N HIS A 553 61.05 19.86 -14.89
CA HIS A 553 61.43 20.23 -16.25
C HIS A 553 60.38 21.06 -17.01
N HIS A 554 59.12 21.16 -16.56
CA HIS A 554 58.07 21.86 -17.29
C HIS A 554 58.38 23.35 -17.47
N ALA A 555 58.81 24.04 -16.40
CA ALA A 555 59.15 25.46 -16.46
C ALA A 555 60.35 25.78 -17.39
N PRO A 556 61.51 25.08 -17.33
CA PRO A 556 62.60 25.32 -18.27
C PRO A 556 62.24 24.87 -19.70
N ASN A 557 61.54 23.75 -19.89
CA ASN A 557 61.14 23.29 -21.23
C ASN A 557 60.12 24.26 -21.86
N ALA A 558 59.18 24.82 -21.11
CA ALA A 558 58.24 25.82 -21.60
C ALA A 558 58.95 27.11 -22.03
N LYS A 559 59.96 27.58 -21.27
CA LYS A 559 60.82 28.70 -21.67
C LYS A 559 61.59 28.38 -22.95
N GLN A 560 62.19 27.18 -23.05
CA GLN A 560 62.92 26.72 -24.23
C GLN A 560 62.02 26.63 -25.47
N VAL A 561 60.79 26.13 -25.32
CA VAL A 561 59.78 26.10 -26.40
C VAL A 561 59.36 27.51 -26.82
N SER A 562 59.23 28.47 -25.89
CA SER A 562 59.01 29.88 -26.27
C SER A 562 60.19 30.42 -27.08
N MET A 563 61.42 30.23 -26.59
CA MET A 563 62.64 30.67 -27.29
C MET A 563 62.76 30.06 -28.70
N PHE A 564 62.44 28.77 -28.87
CA PHE A 564 62.40 28.15 -30.20
C PHE A 564 61.27 28.68 -31.08
N LYS A 565 60.08 28.95 -30.54
CA LYS A 565 58.99 29.59 -31.29
C LYS A 565 59.37 31.01 -31.73
N ASP A 566 60.04 31.77 -30.88
CA ASP A 566 60.45 33.15 -31.18
C ASP A 566 61.65 33.18 -32.14
N LEU A 567 62.59 32.23 -32.04
CA LEU A 567 63.63 31.99 -33.04
C LEU A 567 63.02 31.59 -34.40
N HIS A 568 62.02 30.70 -34.41
CA HIS A 568 61.33 30.29 -35.64
C HIS A 568 60.58 31.46 -36.28
N LYS A 569 59.92 32.33 -35.49
CA LYS A 569 59.35 33.59 -36.00
C LYS A 569 60.42 34.50 -36.60
N LEU A 570 61.54 34.72 -35.90
CA LEU A 570 62.67 35.53 -36.39
C LEU A 570 63.23 35.00 -37.71
N LEU A 571 63.44 33.68 -37.82
CA LEU A 571 63.89 33.04 -39.04
C LEU A 571 62.86 33.17 -40.16
N ARG A 572 61.57 33.02 -39.87
CA ARG A 572 60.49 33.23 -40.85
C ARG A 572 60.45 34.67 -41.35
N CYS A 573 60.47 35.65 -40.45
CA CYS A 573 60.54 37.07 -40.81
C CYS A 573 61.80 37.40 -41.63
N LYS A 574 62.95 36.76 -41.32
CA LYS A 574 64.18 36.91 -42.09
C LYS A 574 64.05 36.32 -43.50
N VAL A 575 63.44 35.14 -43.64
CA VAL A 575 63.16 34.51 -44.95
C VAL A 575 62.17 35.36 -45.75
N GLU A 576 61.07 35.82 -45.15
CA GLU A 576 60.09 36.70 -45.80
C GLU A 576 60.71 38.04 -46.21
N SER A 577 61.56 38.64 -45.36
CA SER A 577 62.31 39.85 -45.70
C SER A 577 63.30 39.63 -46.84
N GLN A 578 64.02 38.50 -46.85
CA GLN A 578 64.95 38.15 -47.93
C GLN A 578 64.21 37.81 -49.23
N GLN A 579 63.02 37.21 -49.15
CA GLN A 579 62.15 36.94 -50.29
C GLN A 579 61.58 38.24 -50.86
N ARG A 580 61.14 39.19 -50.03
CA ARG A 580 60.72 40.53 -50.49
C ARG A 580 61.87 41.30 -51.14
N ALA A 581 63.05 41.34 -50.51
CA ALA A 581 64.21 41.99 -51.11
C ALA A 581 64.64 41.34 -52.44
N ARG A 582 64.47 40.02 -52.58
CA ARG A 582 64.68 39.32 -53.87
C ARG A 582 63.57 39.59 -54.88
N ALA A 583 62.31 39.71 -54.44
CA ALA A 583 61.20 40.06 -55.31
C ALA A 583 61.35 41.50 -55.83
N GLU A 584 61.62 42.48 -54.95
CA GLU A 584 61.89 43.87 -55.32
C GLU A 584 63.10 43.99 -56.27
N ALA A 585 64.17 43.24 -56.02
CA ALA A 585 65.32 43.18 -56.95
C ALA A 585 64.96 42.51 -58.29
N ASN A 586 64.19 41.42 -58.27
CA ASN A 586 63.75 40.74 -59.49
C ASN A 586 62.73 41.57 -60.28
N ASP A 587 61.86 42.34 -59.63
CA ASP A 587 60.91 43.25 -60.27
C ASP A 587 61.66 44.44 -60.91
N MET A 588 62.69 44.98 -60.25
CA MET A 588 63.60 45.96 -60.86
C MET A 588 64.37 45.38 -62.06
N ILE A 589 64.76 44.10 -62.00
CA ILE A 589 65.44 43.42 -63.13
C ILE A 589 64.45 43.10 -64.26
N ALA A 590 63.24 42.64 -63.94
CA ALA A 590 62.20 42.28 -64.91
C ALA A 590 61.64 43.52 -65.62
N ALA A 591 61.48 44.65 -64.91
CA ALA A 591 61.16 45.93 -65.51
C ALA A 591 62.24 46.41 -66.51
N ASN A 592 63.51 46.05 -66.30
CA ASN A 592 64.60 46.27 -67.26
C ASN A 592 64.69 45.21 -68.38
N GLN A 593 64.04 44.04 -68.24
CA GLN A 593 64.20 42.89 -69.16
C GLN A 593 62.96 42.60 -70.02
N GLN A 594 61.78 43.12 -69.68
CA GLN A 594 60.59 43.01 -70.55
C GLN A 594 60.73 43.80 -71.86
N ASP A 595 61.63 44.78 -71.93
CA ASP A 595 61.98 45.48 -73.18
C ASP A 595 62.89 44.65 -74.13
N THR A 596 63.45 43.50 -73.70
CA THR A 596 64.62 42.90 -74.38
C THR A 596 64.70 41.36 -74.44
N ASN A 597 63.61 40.63 -74.75
CA ASN A 597 63.70 39.17 -74.91
C ASN A 597 62.98 38.56 -76.13
N VAL A 598 63.75 37.91 -77.00
CA VAL A 598 63.29 37.02 -78.09
C VAL A 598 64.25 35.82 -78.25
N PHE A 599 63.70 34.61 -78.10
CA PHE A 599 64.11 33.34 -78.74
C PHE A 599 65.35 32.53 -78.25
N THR A 600 65.09 31.35 -77.64
CA THR A 600 65.53 29.95 -77.98
C THR A 600 65.04 29.02 -76.86
N MET A 601 64.13 28.05 -77.07
CA MET A 601 64.21 26.71 -77.73
C MET A 601 64.75 25.56 -76.82
N PRO A 602 64.16 24.33 -76.82
CA PRO A 602 64.33 23.33 -75.74
C PRO A 602 64.87 21.94 -76.15
N GLU A 603 65.22 21.12 -75.13
CA GLU A 603 65.46 19.66 -75.18
C GLU A 603 64.68 19.05 -73.97
N THR A 604 63.74 18.10 -74.09
CA THR A 604 63.83 16.64 -74.40
C THR A 604 64.69 15.85 -73.40
N ASP A 605 64.28 14.75 -72.75
CA ASP A 605 63.00 14.00 -72.56
C ASP A 605 63.09 13.34 -71.14
N ASP A 606 62.20 12.50 -70.58
CA ASP A 606 61.02 11.76 -71.06
C ASP A 606 60.02 11.51 -69.88
N THR A 607 58.94 10.76 -70.12
CA THR A 607 57.90 10.29 -69.18
C THR A 607 57.55 8.80 -69.53
N PRO A 608 56.41 8.15 -69.17
CA PRO A 608 55.31 8.45 -68.22
C PRO A 608 54.81 7.23 -67.38
N VAL A 609 53.70 7.42 -66.63
CA VAL A 609 52.76 6.41 -66.07
C VAL A 609 53.31 5.47 -64.97
N GLY A 610 52.60 5.17 -63.87
CA GLY A 610 51.30 5.62 -63.36
C GLY A 610 50.77 4.66 -62.27
N GLY A 611 49.60 4.97 -61.71
CA GLY A 611 49.01 4.24 -60.56
C GLY A 611 49.48 4.77 -59.20
N GLU A 612 48.72 4.65 -58.11
CA GLU A 612 47.30 4.30 -58.00
C GLU A 612 46.73 4.91 -56.70
N GLN A 613 45.42 4.92 -56.53
CA GLN A 613 44.78 5.40 -55.29
C GLN A 613 45.07 4.44 -54.14
N PHE A 614 45.36 4.93 -52.93
CA PHE A 614 44.73 4.42 -51.70
C PHE A 614 44.76 5.50 -50.61
N GLY A 615 43.66 5.60 -49.86
CA GLY A 615 43.53 6.52 -48.74
C GLY A 615 43.74 5.80 -47.40
N GLU A 616 44.72 6.25 -46.64
CA GLU A 616 44.75 6.07 -45.18
C GLU A 616 44.11 7.33 -44.54
N GLY A 617 43.36 7.26 -43.45
CA GLY A 617 43.34 6.19 -42.44
C GLY A 617 44.19 6.54 -41.22
N GLY A 618 44.06 7.77 -40.69
CA GLY A 618 44.84 8.22 -39.54
C GLY A 618 44.05 9.18 -38.66
N GLY A 619 43.55 8.67 -37.52
CA GLY A 619 42.99 9.50 -36.46
C GLY A 619 44.01 9.75 -35.35
N PHE A 620 43.94 10.94 -34.76
CA PHE A 620 44.16 11.21 -33.34
C PHE A 620 43.40 12.47 -32.94
#